data_AF-A0AAV8Y2K2-F1
#
_entry.id   AF-A0AAV8Y2K2-F1
#
_cell.length_a   1.000
_cell.length_b   1.000
_cell.length_c   1.000
_cell.angle_alpha   90.00
_cell.angle_beta   90.00
_cell.angle_gamma   90.00
#
_symmetry.space_group_name_H-M   'P 1'
#
loop_
_entity.id
_entity.type
_entity.pdbx_description
1 polymer ?
#
loop_
_entity_poly.entity_id
_entity_poly.type
_entity_poly.pdbx_seq_one_letter_code
_entity_poly.pdbx_strand_id
1 'polypeptide(L)'
;DVVIKQERRSRYAKYSILAILTAAFPSLRYSGRKRILDDEQKLYILLDIQDNTHKPTRQVAVDNDVSKTSILRLLKNEKYRPYKIHLVQELNDDDP
;
A
#
# COMPACT_ATOMS: atom_id res chain seq x y z
N ASP A 1 -10.89 17.10 47.89
CA ASP A 1 -9.99 15.99 47.50
C ASP A 1 -10.24 15.34 46.14
N VAL A 2 -11.48 15.19 45.67
CA VAL A 2 -11.77 14.55 44.36
C VAL A 2 -11.49 15.47 43.15
N VAL A 3 -11.71 16.78 43.32
CA VAL A 3 -11.55 17.80 42.24
C VAL A 3 -10.09 17.95 41.78
N ILE A 4 -9.14 17.89 42.73
CA ILE A 4 -7.70 18.03 42.46
C ILE A 4 -7.15 16.83 41.66
N LYS A 5 -7.75 15.63 41.81
CA LYS A 5 -7.40 14.45 41.01
C LYS A 5 -7.94 14.54 39.57
N GLN A 6 -9.10 15.16 39.36
CA GLN A 6 -9.67 15.36 38.02
C GLN A 6 -8.86 16.36 37.19
N GLU A 7 -8.36 17.43 37.80
CA GLU A 7 -7.54 18.42 37.08
C GLU A 7 -6.18 17.90 36.62
N ARG A 8 -5.57 16.96 37.34
CA ARG A 8 -4.31 16.31 36.93
C ARG A 8 -4.46 15.38 35.73
N ARG A 9 -5.66 14.82 35.48
CA ARG A 9 -5.94 14.00 34.29
C ARG A 9 -5.99 14.83 32.99
N SER A 10 -6.39 16.10 33.08
CA SER A 10 -6.62 16.94 31.91
C SER A 10 -5.34 17.62 31.37
N ARG A 11 -4.36 17.90 32.23
CA ARG A 11 -3.18 18.70 31.85
C ARG A 11 -2.07 17.93 31.13
N TYR A 12 -2.01 16.60 31.25
CA TYR A 12 -0.90 15.79 30.70
C TYR A 12 -1.31 14.82 29.59
N ALA A 13 -2.55 14.87 29.10
CA ALA A 13 -2.97 14.03 27.97
C ALA A 13 -2.10 14.27 26.72
N LYS A 14 -1.66 15.52 26.51
CA LYS A 14 -0.79 15.96 25.40
C LYS A 14 0.67 15.51 25.54
N TYR A 15 1.11 15.19 26.75
CA TYR A 15 2.50 14.78 27.07
C TYR A 15 2.57 13.34 27.58
N SER A 16 1.51 12.55 27.35
CA SER A 16 1.55 11.13 27.70
C SER A 16 2.60 10.43 26.85
N ILE A 17 3.29 9.45 27.44
CA ILE A 17 4.34 8.67 26.74
C ILE A 17 3.77 8.08 25.44
N LEU A 18 2.51 7.63 25.45
CA LEU A 18 1.79 7.18 24.26
C LEU A 18 1.66 8.27 23.19
N ALA A 19 1.28 9.50 23.56
CA ALA A 19 1.17 10.61 22.62
C ALA A 19 2.53 10.98 21.98
N ILE A 20 3.59 11.03 22.78
CA ILE A 20 4.96 11.34 22.30
C ILE A 20 5.44 10.23 21.35
N LEU A 21 5.25 8.96 21.71
CA LEU A 21 5.62 7.82 20.88
C LEU A 21 4.84 7.81 19.56
N THR A 22 3.53 8.11 19.58
CA THR A 22 2.71 8.18 18.36
C THR A 22 3.05 9.35 17.44
N ALA A 23 3.53 10.48 17.98
CA ALA A 23 3.93 11.63 17.18
C ALA A 23 5.34 11.46 16.59
N ALA A 24 6.25 10.81 17.32
CA ALA A 24 7.63 10.56 16.90
C ALA A 24 7.74 9.46 15.82
N PHE A 25 6.77 8.55 15.74
CA PHE A 25 6.72 7.47 14.75
C PHE A 25 5.42 7.52 13.92
N PRO A 26 5.36 8.35 12.85
CA PRO A 26 4.18 8.52 12.01
C PRO A 26 3.66 7.22 11.35
N SER A 27 4.47 6.16 11.34
CA SER A 27 4.13 4.82 10.83
C SER A 27 3.08 4.08 11.68
N LEU A 28 2.79 4.53 12.90
CA LEU A 28 1.77 3.96 13.78
C LEU A 28 0.35 4.53 13.60
N ARG A 29 0.06 5.19 12.47
CA ARG A 29 -1.34 5.41 12.04
C ARG A 29 -1.94 4.08 11.59
N TYR A 30 -2.18 3.20 12.55
CA TYR A 30 -2.75 1.89 12.35
C TYR A 30 -4.20 2.05 11.91
N SER A 31 -4.44 2.13 10.60
CA SER A 31 -5.74 1.75 10.06
C SER A 31 -5.95 0.30 10.51
N GLY A 32 -6.89 0.08 11.43
CA GLY A 32 -7.09 -1.21 12.11
C GLY A 32 -7.33 -2.41 11.20
N ARG A 33 -7.47 -2.21 9.90
CA ARG A 33 -7.63 -3.26 8.91
C ARG A 33 -6.27 -3.84 8.53
N LYS A 34 -5.99 -5.04 9.04
CA LYS A 34 -4.86 -5.86 8.56
C LYS A 34 -4.94 -5.98 7.04
N ARG A 35 -3.81 -5.73 6.37
CA ARG A 35 -3.69 -5.99 4.92
C ARG A 35 -3.79 -7.50 4.71
N ILE A 36 -4.55 -7.91 3.70
CA ILE A 36 -4.79 -9.34 3.40
C ILE A 36 -3.52 -10.00 2.86
N LEU A 37 -2.67 -9.25 2.15
CA LEU A 37 -1.39 -9.72 1.64
C LEU A 37 -0.24 -9.22 2.49
N ASP A 38 0.68 -10.14 2.77
CA ASP A 38 2.01 -9.85 3.27
C ASP A 38 2.87 -9.14 2.20
N ASP A 39 3.94 -8.47 2.62
CA ASP A 39 4.80 -7.73 1.70
C ASP A 39 5.61 -8.65 0.78
N GLU A 40 6.05 -9.83 1.26
CA GLU A 40 6.72 -10.83 0.42
C GLU A 40 5.79 -11.38 -0.67
N GLN A 41 4.54 -11.70 -0.30
CA GLN A 41 3.53 -12.18 -1.25
C GLN A 41 3.23 -11.17 -2.36
N LYS A 42 3.22 -9.86 -2.02
CA LYS A 42 3.05 -8.82 -3.04
C LYS A 42 4.19 -8.82 -4.04
N LEU A 43 5.43 -8.97 -3.56
CA LEU A 43 6.60 -9.01 -4.42
C LEU A 43 6.51 -10.18 -5.41
N TYR A 44 6.18 -11.38 -4.93
CA TYR A 44 6.00 -12.55 -5.79
C TYR A 44 4.91 -12.35 -6.85
N ILE A 45 3.75 -11.81 -6.47
CA ILE A 45 2.65 -11.53 -7.41
C ILE A 45 3.07 -10.50 -8.47
N LEU A 46 3.84 -9.47 -8.08
CA LEU A 46 4.33 -8.46 -9.02
C LEU A 46 5.36 -9.02 -9.99
N LEU A 47 6.27 -9.90 -9.52
CA LEU A 47 7.24 -10.59 -10.36
C LEU A 47 6.55 -11.52 -11.36
N ASP A 48 5.60 -12.35 -10.93
CA ASP A 48 4.83 -13.25 -11.81
C ASP A 48 4.08 -12.50 -12.93
N ILE A 49 3.54 -11.32 -12.61
CA ILE A 49 2.86 -10.46 -13.59
C ILE A 49 3.84 -9.76 -14.52
N GLN A 50 5.02 -9.38 -14.03
CA GLN A 50 6.08 -8.77 -14.84
C GLN A 50 6.67 -9.77 -15.84
N ASP A 51 6.83 -11.03 -15.43
CA ASP A 51 7.33 -12.11 -16.29
C ASP A 51 6.35 -12.43 -17.42
N ASN A 52 5.04 -12.33 -17.15
CA ASN A 52 4.01 -12.49 -18.17
C ASN A 52 2.86 -11.49 -18.01
N THR A 53 3.00 -10.33 -18.65
CA THR A 53 2.02 -9.24 -18.67
C THR A 53 0.63 -9.66 -19.14
N HIS A 54 0.53 -10.69 -20.00
CA HIS A 54 -0.72 -11.17 -20.57
C HIS A 54 -1.41 -12.24 -19.72
N LYS A 55 -0.80 -12.66 -18.61
CA LYS A 55 -1.36 -13.66 -17.71
C LYS A 55 -2.65 -13.11 -17.07
N PRO A 56 -3.78 -13.85 -17.16
CA PRO A 56 -5.04 -13.36 -16.62
C PRO A 56 -4.97 -13.30 -15.09
N THR A 57 -5.49 -12.22 -14.50
CA THR A 57 -5.48 -12.00 -13.04
C THR A 57 -6.18 -13.11 -12.26
N ARG A 58 -7.09 -13.86 -12.90
CA ARG A 58 -7.75 -15.02 -12.29
C ARG A 58 -6.79 -16.20 -12.12
N GLN A 59 -5.83 -16.37 -13.02
CA GLN A 59 -4.84 -17.44 -12.94
C GLN A 59 -3.78 -17.10 -11.89
N VAL A 60 -3.27 -15.86 -11.90
CA VAL A 60 -2.39 -15.35 -10.84
C VAL A 60 -3.01 -15.49 -9.44
N ALA A 61 -4.33 -15.28 -9.33
CA ALA A 61 -5.10 -15.51 -8.10
C ALA A 61 -5.05 -16.96 -7.62
N VAL A 62 -5.21 -17.91 -8.54
CA VAL A 62 -5.16 -19.35 -8.21
C VAL A 62 -3.74 -19.76 -7.85
N ASP A 63 -2.75 -19.30 -8.61
CA ASP A 63 -1.34 -19.68 -8.42
C ASP A 63 -0.77 -19.19 -7.07
N ASN A 64 -1.27 -18.05 -6.57
CA ASN A 64 -0.79 -17.44 -5.32
C ASN A 64 -1.77 -17.64 -4.13
N ASP A 65 -2.86 -18.39 -4.31
CA ASP A 65 -3.94 -18.58 -3.32
C ASP A 65 -4.50 -17.26 -2.73
N VAL A 66 -4.75 -16.30 -3.62
CA VAL A 66 -5.25 -14.96 -3.25
C VAL A 66 -6.51 -14.64 -4.03
N SER A 67 -7.46 -13.95 -3.40
CA SER A 67 -8.65 -13.50 -4.12
C SER A 67 -8.31 -12.54 -5.27
N LYS A 68 -8.99 -12.71 -6.42
CA LYS A 68 -8.82 -11.83 -7.60
C LYS A 68 -8.97 -10.34 -7.26
N THR A 69 -9.87 -9.98 -6.35
CA THR A 69 -10.12 -8.59 -5.94
C THR A 69 -8.94 -7.99 -5.20
N SER A 70 -8.23 -8.78 -4.38
CA SER A 70 -7.00 -8.34 -3.71
C SER A 70 -5.88 -8.06 -4.72
N ILE A 71 -5.71 -8.90 -5.74
CA ILE A 71 -4.71 -8.68 -6.79
C ILE A 71 -5.03 -7.43 -7.59
N LEU A 72 -6.30 -7.22 -7.99
CA LEU A 72 -6.70 -6.00 -8.69
C LEU A 72 -6.45 -4.73 -7.86
N ARG A 73 -6.68 -4.79 -6.53
CA ARG A 73 -6.34 -3.68 -5.62
C ARG A 73 -4.84 -3.45 -5.52
N LEU A 74 -4.05 -4.53 -5.44
CA LEU A 74 -2.59 -4.46 -5.44
C LEU A 74 -2.07 -3.76 -6.69
N LEU A 75 -2.46 -4.24 -7.87
CA LEU A 75 -2.06 -3.67 -9.15
C LEU A 75 -2.46 -2.20 -9.31
N LYS A 76 -3.64 -1.83 -8.80
CA LYS A 76 -4.09 -0.44 -8.77
C LYS A 76 -3.20 0.43 -7.88
N ASN A 77 -2.81 -0.07 -6.71
CA ASN A 77 -1.96 0.66 -5.76
C ASN A 77 -0.53 0.84 -6.30
N GLU A 78 0.01 -0.18 -6.96
CA GLU A 78 1.32 -0.16 -7.60
C GLU A 78 1.33 0.57 -8.96
N LYS A 79 0.20 1.18 -9.34
CA LYS A 79 0.04 1.92 -10.60
C LYS A 79 0.41 1.10 -11.85
N TYR A 80 0.15 -0.21 -11.80
CA TYR A 80 0.42 -1.11 -12.91
C TYR A 80 -0.45 -0.75 -14.12
N ARG A 81 0.17 -0.64 -15.30
CA ARG A 81 -0.47 -0.26 -16.57
C ARG A 81 0.03 -1.16 -17.71
N PRO A 82 -0.68 -2.26 -18.03
CA PRO A 82 -0.19 -3.25 -18.99
C PRO A 82 -0.09 -2.72 -20.42
N TYR A 83 -0.91 -1.73 -20.80
CA TYR A 83 -0.97 -1.17 -22.16
C TYR A 83 -0.33 0.22 -22.26
N LYS A 84 0.84 0.41 -21.65
CA LYS A 84 1.57 1.68 -21.83
C LYS A 84 2.06 1.74 -23.28
N ILE A 85 1.65 2.76 -24.01
CA ILE A 85 2.04 2.97 -25.41
C ILE A 85 3.56 3.18 -25.43
N HIS A 86 4.27 2.26 -26.08
CA HIS A 86 5.66 2.47 -26.45
C HIS A 86 5.66 3.20 -27.78
N LEU A 87 6.35 4.35 -27.86
CA LEU A 87 6.57 5.02 -29.14
C LEU A 87 7.50 4.12 -29.94
N VAL A 88 6.98 3.52 -31.01
CA VAL A 88 7.74 2.68 -31.95
C VAL A 88 8.50 3.56 -32.95
N GLN A 89 8.05 4.80 -33.13
CA GLN A 89 8.69 5.81 -33.96
C GLN A 89 9.43 6.80 -33.07
N GLU A 90 10.73 6.94 -33.31
CA GLU A 90 11.51 8.07 -32.81
C GLU A 90 11.07 9.32 -33.59
N LEU A 91 10.77 10.41 -32.88
CA LEU A 91 10.57 11.71 -33.51
C LEU A 91 11.94 12.13 -34.07
N ASN A 92 12.14 11.95 -35.38
CA ASN A 92 13.28 12.51 -36.08
C ASN A 92 13.01 14.00 -36.32
N ASP A 93 13.99 14.85 -36.03
CA ASP A 93 13.91 16.29 -36.27
C ASP A 93 13.81 16.65 -37.78
N ASP A 94 14.01 15.67 -38.66
CA ASP A 94 13.98 15.78 -40.13
C ASP A 94 12.64 15.31 -40.78
N ASP A 95 11.63 14.93 -40.00
CA ASP A 95 10.29 14.67 -40.58
C ASP A 95 9.61 16.03 -40.89
N PRO A 96 9.22 16.30 -42.15
CA PRO A 96 8.78 17.63 -42.62
C PRO A 96 7.47 18.14 -42.02
#